data_AF-A0A9P5BC57-F1
#
_entry.id   AF-A0A9P5BC57-F1
#
_cell.length_a   1.000
_cell.length_b   1.000
_cell.length_c   1.000
_cell.angle_alpha   90.00
_cell.angle_beta   90.00
_cell.angle_gamma   90.00
#
_symmetry.space_group_name_H-M   'P 1'
#
loop_
_entity.id
_entity.type
_entity.pdbx_description
1 polymer ?
#
loop_
_entity_poly.entity_id
_entity_poly.type
_entity_poly.pdbx_seq_one_letter_code
_entity_poly.pdbx_strand_id
1 'polypeptide(L)'
;MLADAPQYQHFVPQFILKNFEHPFSCPKAPTNGSKCKKNHHEKGKYPGDPAVNCLELSPQDYKIEELSIRRVCGLDDMYTDQLPQVTFPRELEVKFSKLEGQTSTVIRKIITAYRHREENVKITRTQQTLLRKFVYLLN
;
A
#
# COMPACT_ATOMS: atom_id res chain seq x y z
N MET A 1 7.15 -22.21 21.48
CA MET A 1 7.57 -21.27 20.42
C MET A 1 6.80 -19.99 20.64
N LEU A 2 7.46 -18.85 20.85
CA LEU A 2 6.77 -17.56 20.86
C LEU A 2 6.20 -17.36 19.47
N ALA A 3 4.88 -17.25 19.36
CA ALA A 3 4.27 -16.84 18.10
C ALA A 3 4.82 -15.45 17.78
N ASP A 4 5.45 -15.31 16.61
CA ASP A 4 5.87 -13.99 16.14
C ASP A 4 4.67 -13.05 16.15
N ALA A 5 4.91 -11.76 16.41
CA ALA A 5 3.85 -10.77 16.35
C ALA A 5 3.21 -10.79 14.95
N PRO A 6 1.88 -10.63 14.85
CA PRO A 6 1.18 -10.66 13.57
C PRO A 6 1.74 -9.57 12.67
N GLN A 7 2.02 -9.94 11.42
CA GLN A 7 2.56 -9.03 10.43
C GLN A 7 1.47 -8.64 9.45
N TYR A 8 1.21 -7.35 9.32
CA TYR A 8 0.22 -6.84 8.36
C TYR A 8 0.83 -6.83 6.97
N GLN A 9 0.28 -7.61 6.04
CA GLN A 9 0.69 -7.62 4.63
C GLN A 9 -0.40 -7.04 3.73
N HIS A 10 0.01 -6.24 2.75
CA HIS A 10 -0.86 -5.61 1.78
C HIS A 10 -1.15 -6.55 0.61
N PHE A 11 -2.43 -6.76 0.26
CA PHE A 11 -2.80 -7.42 -0.99
C PHE A 11 -2.82 -6.46 -2.19
N VAL A 12 -2.99 -5.15 -1.94
CA VAL A 12 -2.69 -4.10 -2.94
C VAL A 12 -1.36 -3.45 -2.57
N PRO A 13 -0.31 -3.60 -3.40
CA PRO A 13 1.01 -3.07 -3.08
C PRO A 13 1.00 -1.57 -2.79
N GLN A 14 1.66 -1.16 -1.70
CA GLN A 14 1.62 0.22 -1.22
C GLN A 14 2.12 1.23 -2.25
N PHE A 15 3.05 0.86 -3.14
CA PHE A 15 3.54 1.79 -4.16
C PHE A 15 2.44 2.21 -5.16
N ILE A 16 1.38 1.42 -5.30
CA ILE A 16 0.19 1.77 -6.09
C ILE A 16 -0.63 2.79 -5.30
N LEU A 17 -0.93 2.48 -4.04
CA LEU A 17 -1.73 3.34 -3.15
C LEU A 17 -1.12 4.72 -2.94
N LYS A 18 0.22 4.81 -2.89
CA LYS A 18 0.97 6.08 -2.79
C LYS A 18 0.71 7.05 -3.94
N ASN A 19 0.19 6.59 -5.09
CA ASN A 19 -0.18 7.50 -6.18
C ASN A 19 -1.49 8.25 -5.92
N PHE A 20 -2.28 7.79 -4.96
CA PHE A 20 -3.55 8.37 -4.56
C PHE A 20 -3.48 9.00 -3.16
N GLU A 21 -2.28 9.10 -2.59
CA GLU A 21 -2.09 9.60 -1.23
C GLU A 21 -2.33 11.10 -1.16
N HIS A 22 -2.90 11.53 -0.04
CA HIS A 22 -3.00 12.93 0.34
C HIS A 22 -2.65 13.09 1.82
N PRO A 23 -2.20 14.28 2.24
CA PRO A 23 -1.91 14.52 3.65
C PRO A 23 -3.21 14.50 4.46
N PHE A 24 -3.25 13.65 5.50
CA PHE A 24 -4.36 13.56 6.43
C PHE A 24 -4.69 14.94 7.00
N SER A 25 -5.94 15.35 6.84
CA SER A 25 -6.44 16.64 7.31
C SER A 25 -7.27 16.42 8.58
N CYS A 26 -6.69 16.72 9.74
CA CYS A 26 -7.43 16.54 10.99
C CYS A 26 -8.60 17.53 11.06
N PRO A 27 -9.86 17.05 11.23
CA PRO A 27 -11.04 17.93 11.26
C PRO A 27 -11.00 18.97 12.38
N LYS A 28 -10.21 18.72 13.43
CA LYS A 28 -10.07 19.56 14.62
C LYS A 28 -8.75 20.36 14.63
N ALA A 29 -7.99 20.36 13.54
CA ALA A 29 -6.78 21.18 13.41
C ALA A 29 -7.13 22.64 13.15
N PRO A 30 -6.44 23.61 13.78
CA PRO A 30 -6.47 24.99 13.31
C PRO A 30 -5.93 25.04 11.88
N THR A 31 -6.59 25.79 11.01
CA THR A 31 -6.40 25.92 9.55
C THR A 31 -4.97 26.24 9.09
N ASN A 32 -4.08 26.62 10.01
CA ASN A 32 -2.73 27.12 9.71
C ASN A 32 -1.67 26.27 10.41
N GLY A 33 -1.27 25.14 9.80
CA GLY A 33 0.02 24.45 10.00
C GLY A 33 0.40 24.03 11.43
N SER A 34 -0.46 24.25 12.42
CA SER A 34 -0.18 24.00 13.82
C SER A 34 -0.45 22.54 14.16
N LYS A 35 0.48 21.91 14.87
CA LYS A 35 0.35 20.51 15.30
C LYS A 35 -0.93 20.37 16.13
N CYS A 36 -1.88 19.53 15.68
CA CYS A 36 -3.01 19.15 16.52
C CYS A 36 -2.51 18.61 17.86
N LYS A 37 -3.12 19.06 18.96
CA LYS A 37 -2.87 18.43 20.26
C LYS A 37 -3.25 16.95 20.17
N LYS A 38 -2.51 16.09 20.89
CA LYS A 38 -2.65 14.61 20.90
C LYS A 38 -4.08 14.08 21.13
N ASN A 39 -4.96 14.90 21.72
CA ASN A 39 -6.32 14.51 22.08
C ASN A 39 -7.38 14.90 21.02
N HIS A 40 -6.99 15.55 19.92
CA HIS A 40 -7.92 16.04 18.90
C HIS A 40 -7.96 15.19 17.62
N HIS A 41 -7.17 14.11 17.53
CA HIS A 41 -7.17 13.19 16.40
C HIS A 41 -7.40 11.75 16.88
N GLU A 42 -7.92 10.90 16.00
CA GLU A 42 -8.03 9.46 16.26
C GLU A 42 -6.65 8.85 16.53
N LYS A 43 -6.60 7.90 17.46
CA LYS A 43 -5.35 7.22 17.85
C LYS A 43 -4.69 6.61 16.60
N GLY A 44 -3.49 7.09 16.28
CA GLY A 44 -2.71 6.60 15.14
C GLY A 44 -2.88 7.36 13.82
N LYS A 45 -3.60 8.48 13.80
CA LYS A 45 -3.67 9.40 12.64
C LYS A 45 -3.15 10.77 13.03
N TYR A 46 -2.00 11.20 12.49
CA TYR A 46 -1.46 12.53 12.74
C TYR A 46 -1.65 13.44 11.51
N PRO A 47 -1.88 14.75 11.70
CA PRO A 47 -1.95 15.70 10.58
C PRO A 47 -0.72 15.59 9.67
N GLY A 48 -0.95 15.45 8.37
CA GLY A 48 0.11 15.27 7.37
C GLY A 48 0.55 13.82 7.13
N ASP A 49 0.04 12.85 7.89
CA ASP A 49 0.28 11.43 7.59
C ASP A 49 -0.32 11.05 6.21
N PRO A 50 0.32 10.13 5.46
CA PRO A 50 -0.21 9.71 4.17
C PRO A 50 -1.49 8.88 4.35
N ALA A 51 -2.59 9.41 3.83
CA ALA A 51 -3.92 8.82 3.88
C ALA A 51 -4.51 8.67 2.47
N VAL A 52 -5.54 7.84 2.37
CA VAL A 52 -6.33 7.63 1.15
C VAL A 52 -7.82 7.63 1.50
N ASN A 53 -8.63 8.18 0.59
CA ASN A 53 -10.08 8.10 0.69
C ASN A 53 -10.54 6.73 0.20
N CYS A 54 -11.29 6.03 1.05
CA CYS A 54 -11.80 4.69 0.81
C CYS A 54 -13.32 4.75 0.73
N LEU A 55 -13.89 4.19 -0.33
CA LEU A 55 -15.32 4.05 -0.49
C LEU A 55 -15.72 2.66 0.00
N GLU A 56 -16.43 2.62 1.12
CA GLU A 56 -17.11 1.43 1.60
C GLU A 56 -18.52 1.41 1.00
N LEU A 57 -18.82 0.34 0.27
CA LEU A 57 -20.13 0.10 -0.33
C LEU A 57 -20.85 -0.98 0.46
N SER A 58 -22.00 -0.64 1.02
CA SER A 58 -22.92 -1.60 1.61
C SER A 58 -24.18 -1.71 0.73
N PRO A 59 -24.99 -2.77 0.86
CA PRO A 59 -26.20 -2.91 0.04
C PRO A 59 -27.23 -1.78 0.21
N GLN A 60 -27.18 -1.05 1.33
CA GLN A 60 -28.16 -0.03 1.70
C GLN A 60 -27.60 1.39 1.68
N ASP A 61 -26.28 1.55 1.88
CA ASP A 61 -25.61 2.84 2.02
C ASP A 61 -24.16 2.79 1.51
N TYR A 62 -23.55 3.96 1.34
CA TYR A 62 -22.12 4.09 1.12
C TYR A 62 -21.48 5.01 2.17
N LYS A 63 -20.22 4.74 2.49
CA LYS A 63 -19.43 5.55 3.40
C LYS A 63 -18.09 5.87 2.76
N ILE A 64 -17.70 7.13 2.81
CA ILE A 64 -16.34 7.54 2.44
C ILE A 64 -15.55 7.75 3.73
N GLU A 65 -14.50 6.96 3.90
CA GLU A 65 -13.60 7.03 5.05
C GLU A 65 -12.19 7.41 4.64
N GLU A 66 -11.52 8.20 5.46
CA GLU A 66 -10.10 8.50 5.30
C GLU A 66 -9.28 7.53 6.15
N LEU A 67 -8.54 6.64 5.47
CA LEU A 67 -7.76 5.57 6.10
C LEU A 67 -6.26 5.75 5.84
N SER A 68 -5.44 5.26 6.78
CA SER A 68 -3.99 5.24 6.60
C SER A 68 -3.60 4.20 5.54
N ILE A 69 -2.73 4.58 4.61
CA ILE A 69 -2.17 3.65 3.60
C ILE A 69 -1.52 2.43 4.24
N ARG A 70 -0.95 2.58 5.44
CA ARG A 70 -0.28 1.49 6.16
C ARG A 70 -1.23 0.39 6.63
N ARG A 71 -2.53 0.69 6.73
CA ARG A 71 -3.56 -0.18 7.32
C ARG A 71 -4.78 -0.34 6.43
N VAL A 72 -4.62 -0.10 5.13
CA VAL A 72 -5.66 -0.34 4.12
C VAL A 72 -5.20 -1.42 3.16
N CYS A 73 -6.14 -2.11 2.51
CA CYS A 73 -5.89 -3.13 1.50
C CYS A 73 -4.87 -4.21 1.94
N GLY A 74 -5.00 -4.72 3.16
CA GLY A 74 -4.14 -5.75 3.71
C GLY A 74 -4.81 -6.54 4.84
N LEU A 75 -4.16 -7.61 5.26
CA LEU A 75 -4.59 -8.50 6.34
C LEU A 75 -3.37 -8.93 7.16
N ASP A 76 -3.59 -9.27 8.43
CA ASP A 76 -2.54 -9.84 9.27
C ASP A 76 -2.25 -11.29 8.86
N ASP A 77 -0.96 -11.61 8.74
CA ASP A 77 -0.40 -12.92 8.43
C ASP A 77 -0.95 -13.59 7.15
N MET A 78 -1.33 -12.78 6.17
CA MET A 78 -1.98 -13.19 4.92
C MET A 78 -1.16 -14.19 4.09
N TYR A 79 0.17 -14.05 4.11
CA TYR A 79 1.10 -14.91 3.37
C TYR A 79 1.85 -15.88 4.28
N THR A 80 1.41 -16.04 5.54
CA THR A 80 2.07 -16.91 6.51
C THR A 80 1.44 -18.30 6.47
N ASP A 81 2.24 -19.31 6.15
CA ASP A 81 1.83 -20.70 6.26
C ASP A 81 1.73 -21.11 7.73
N GLN A 82 0.50 -21.40 8.18
CA GLN A 82 0.22 -21.80 9.56
C GLN A 82 0.40 -23.31 9.82
N LEU A 83 0.85 -24.06 8.79
CA LEU A 83 1.04 -25.50 8.90
C LEU A 83 2.23 -25.83 9.80
N PRO A 84 2.10 -26.77 10.76
CA PRO A 84 3.17 -27.09 11.73
C PRO A 84 4.47 -27.61 11.10
N GLN A 85 4.38 -28.12 9.88
CA GLN A 85 5.46 -28.81 9.17
C GLN A 85 6.35 -27.85 8.35
N VAL A 86 5.96 -26.56 8.24
CA VAL A 86 6.59 -25.63 7.30
C VAL A 86 7.86 -25.04 7.89
N THR A 87 8.98 -25.25 7.20
CA THR A 87 10.30 -24.76 7.62
C THR A 87 10.46 -23.26 7.42
N PHE A 88 9.76 -22.67 6.44
CA PHE A 88 9.81 -21.24 6.12
C PHE A 88 8.41 -20.65 5.96
N PRO A 89 7.70 -20.36 7.07
CA PRO A 89 6.30 -19.91 7.05
C PRO A 89 6.04 -18.67 6.21
N ARG A 90 7.05 -17.81 6.00
CA ARG A 90 6.93 -16.53 5.27
C ARG A 90 7.60 -16.54 3.89
N GLU A 91 7.81 -17.70 3.30
CA GLU A 91 8.48 -17.81 1.98
C GLU A 91 7.74 -17.03 0.89
N LEU A 92 6.39 -17.08 0.90
CA LEU A 92 5.56 -16.34 -0.04
C LEU A 92 5.74 -14.83 0.13
N GLU A 93 5.69 -14.32 1.35
CA GLU A 93 5.89 -12.89 1.64
C GLU A 93 7.22 -12.38 1.07
N VAL A 94 8.31 -13.13 1.27
CA VAL A 94 9.64 -12.76 0.76
C VAL A 94 9.65 -12.72 -0.78
N LYS A 95 9.02 -13.70 -1.43
CA LYS A 95 8.92 -13.75 -2.90
C LYS A 95 8.10 -12.59 -3.44
N PHE A 96 6.95 -12.29 -2.82
CA PHE A 96 6.09 -11.17 -3.21
C PHE A 96 6.79 -9.83 -3.00
N SER A 97 7.43 -9.61 -1.85
CA SER A 97 8.19 -8.39 -1.56
C SER A 97 9.27 -8.11 -2.61
N LYS A 98 10.00 -9.15 -3.04
CA LYS A 98 10.99 -9.03 -4.12
C LYS A 98 10.35 -8.66 -5.46
N LEU A 99 9.26 -9.33 -5.82
CA LEU A 99 8.51 -9.06 -7.05
C LEU A 99 7.97 -7.62 -7.08
N GLU A 100 7.36 -7.18 -5.98
CA GLU A 100 6.84 -5.83 -5.80
C GLU A 100 7.94 -4.78 -5.91
N GLY A 101 9.07 -4.96 -5.22
CA GLY A 101 10.18 -4.01 -5.26
C GLY A 101 10.74 -3.82 -6.67
N GLN A 102 10.91 -4.93 -7.40
CA GLN A 102 11.36 -4.90 -8.80
C GLN A 102 10.32 -4.21 -9.70
N THR A 103 9.04 -4.53 -9.53
CA THR A 103 7.94 -3.99 -10.35
C THR A 103 7.75 -2.50 -10.11
N SER A 104 7.80 -2.07 -8.85
CA SER A 104 7.74 -0.66 -8.43
C SER A 104 8.77 0.20 -9.15
N THR A 105 10.00 -0.30 -9.30
CA THR A 105 11.06 0.40 -10.03
C THR A 105 10.68 0.64 -11.50
N VAL A 106 10.11 -0.36 -12.16
CA VAL A 106 9.69 -0.25 -13.57
C VAL A 106 8.49 0.70 -13.71
N ILE A 107 7.49 0.58 -12.84
CA ILE A 107 6.31 1.45 -12.87
C ILE A 107 6.70 2.90 -12.59
N ARG A 108 7.58 3.14 -11.61
CA ARG A 108 8.09 4.49 -11.32
C ARG A 108 8.80 5.11 -12.52
N LYS A 109 9.59 4.33 -13.26
CA LYS A 109 10.20 4.78 -14.51
C LYS A 109 9.15 5.24 -15.53
N ILE A 110 8.08 4.46 -15.70
CA ILE A 110 6.98 4.80 -16.63
C ILE A 110 6.28 6.09 -16.18
N ILE A 111 5.92 6.19 -14.89
CA ILE A 111 5.24 7.37 -14.33
C ILE A 111 6.11 8.63 -14.46
N THR A 112 7.41 8.53 -14.16
CA THR A 112 8.34 9.65 -14.28
C THR A 112 8.43 10.15 -15.72
N ALA A 113 8.61 9.25 -16.68
CA ALA A 113 8.66 9.63 -18.09
C ALA A 113 7.34 10.27 -18.57
N TYR A 114 6.19 9.73 -18.14
CA TYR A 114 4.89 10.33 -18.39
C TYR A 114 4.78 11.76 -17.82
N ARG A 115 5.23 11.97 -16.56
CA ARG A 115 5.24 13.29 -15.92
C ARG A 115 6.16 14.29 -16.63
N HIS A 116 7.28 13.83 -17.18
CA HIS A 116 8.18 14.63 -17.99
C HIS A 116 7.71 14.85 -19.44
N ARG A 117 6.52 14.32 -19.80
CA ARG A 117 5.97 14.38 -21.16
C ARG A 117 6.93 13.79 -22.20
N GLU A 118 7.68 12.77 -21.81
CA GLU A 118 8.47 11.99 -22.76
C GLU A 118 7.51 11.23 -23.70
N GLU A 119 7.81 11.26 -25.00
CA GLU A 119 6.99 10.59 -26.00
C GLU A 119 7.08 9.06 -25.89
N ASN A 120 8.22 8.53 -25.42
CA ASN A 120 8.51 7.10 -25.44
C ASN A 120 9.24 6.63 -24.18
N VAL A 121 8.85 5.47 -23.64
CA VAL A 121 9.55 4.80 -22.54
C VAL A 121 10.14 3.49 -23.02
N LYS A 122 11.48 3.37 -22.97
CA LYS A 122 12.16 2.12 -23.32
C LYS A 122 12.01 1.11 -22.18
N ILE A 123 11.35 -0.01 -22.42
CA ILE A 123 11.20 -1.12 -21.46
C ILE A 123 11.92 -2.35 -22.02
N THR A 124 12.74 -3.01 -21.20
CA THR A 124 13.41 -4.24 -21.64
C THR A 124 12.45 -5.43 -21.63
N ARG A 125 12.75 -6.48 -22.40
CA ARG A 125 11.97 -7.73 -22.37
C ARG A 125 11.84 -8.30 -20.95
N THR A 126 12.89 -8.22 -20.13
CA THR A 126 12.87 -8.67 -18.72
C THR A 126 11.90 -7.85 -17.88
N GLN A 127 11.91 -6.52 -18.04
CA GLN A 127 10.96 -5.63 -17.36
C GLN A 127 9.53 -5.90 -17.81
N GLN A 128 9.30 -6.15 -19.10
CA GLN A 128 7.99 -6.51 -19.61
C GLN A 128 7.48 -7.83 -19.02
N THR A 129 8.32 -8.87 -18.97
CA THR A 129 7.98 -10.16 -18.33
C THR A 129 7.68 -9.98 -16.85
N LEU A 130 8.43 -9.14 -16.15
CA LEU A 130 8.21 -8.81 -14.76
C LEU A 130 6.83 -8.17 -14.55
N LEU A 131 6.49 -7.15 -15.34
CA LEU A 131 5.18 -6.50 -15.29
C LEU A 131 4.04 -7.49 -15.57
N ARG A 132 4.21 -8.37 -16.57
CA ARG A 132 3.21 -9.41 -16.88
C ARG A 132 3.01 -10.37 -15.71
N LYS A 133 4.08 -10.85 -15.09
CA LYS A 133 4.02 -11.70 -13.90
C LYS A 133 3.30 -11.01 -12.74
N PHE A 134 3.62 -9.75 -12.50
CA PHE A 134 3.02 -8.96 -11.45
C PHE A 134 1.51 -8.76 -11.68
N VAL A 135 1.10 -8.36 -12.89
CA VAL A 135 -0.33 -8.21 -13.23
C VAL A 135 -1.07 -9.54 -13.15
N TYR A 136 -0.45 -10.64 -13.59
CA TYR A 136 -1.05 -11.98 -13.50
C TYR A 136 -1.31 -12.41 -12.05
N LEU A 137 -0.46 -12.03 -11.11
CA LEU A 137 -0.61 -12.40 -9.70
C LEU A 137 -1.55 -11.47 -8.90
N LEU A 138 -1.89 -10.31 -9.45
CA LEU A 138 -2.85 -9.38 -8.84
C LEU A 138 -4.30 -9.57 -9.34
N ASN A 139 -4.49 -10.30 -10.45
CA ASN A 139 -5.79 -10.70 -10.98
C ASN A 139 -6.23 -12.04 -10.39
#